data_AF-A0A2D3W592-F1
#
_entry.id   AF-A0A2D3W592-F1
#
_cell.length_a   1.000
_cell.length_b   1.000
_cell.length_c   1.000
_cell.angle_alpha   90.00
_cell.angle_beta   90.00
_cell.angle_gamma   90.00
#
_symmetry.space_group_name_H-M   'P 1'
#
loop_
_entity.id
_entity.type
_entity.pdbx_description
1 polymer ?
#
loop_
_entity_poly.entity_id
_entity_poly.type
_entity_poly.pdbx_seq_one_letter_code
_entity_poly.pdbx_strand_id
1 'polypeptide(L)'
;MKKSLIVGILTLFIGVLHVNASSKVDEQTGLIIAPGFEEVKTNCTVCHSAKFITLQRGDKASWLSMIRWMQKTQGLWEFDKPLEETILTYLATNYPPGKASRRPNLKHTALPPNPYEKP
;
A
#
# COMPACT_ATOMS: atom_id res chain seq x y z
N MET A 1 50.67 -38.34 19.03
CA MET A 1 50.20 -37.66 17.81
C MET A 1 48.72 -37.98 17.62
N LYS A 2 47.81 -37.15 18.17
CA LYS A 2 46.36 -37.36 18.14
C LYS A 2 45.79 -36.73 16.86
N LYS A 3 45.29 -37.55 15.94
CA LYS A 3 44.62 -37.11 14.71
C LYS A 3 43.26 -36.53 15.10
N SER A 4 43.09 -35.22 14.98
CA SER A 4 41.78 -34.58 15.11
C SER A 4 41.17 -34.48 13.72
N LEU A 5 40.27 -35.40 13.41
CA LEU A 5 39.36 -35.30 12.28
C LEU A 5 38.20 -34.39 12.74
N ILE A 6 38.26 -33.11 12.40
CA ILE A 6 37.08 -32.23 12.50
C ILE A 6 36.43 -32.25 11.13
N VAL A 7 35.33 -33.00 11.06
CA VAL A 7 34.41 -33.11 9.93
C VAL A 7 33.92 -31.70 9.58
N GLY A 8 34.19 -31.28 8.35
CA GLY A 8 33.69 -30.03 7.79
C GLY A 8 32.17 -30.07 7.70
N ILE A 9 31.51 -29.30 8.57
CA ILE A 9 30.09 -28.98 8.40
C ILE A 9 30.04 -27.93 7.28
N LEU A 10 29.93 -28.42 6.05
CA LEU A 10 29.53 -27.64 4.89
C LEU A 10 28.06 -27.28 5.10
N THR A 11 27.79 -26.18 5.81
CA THR A 11 26.45 -25.59 5.89
C THR A 11 26.07 -25.11 4.50
N LEU A 12 25.31 -25.96 3.81
CA LEU A 12 24.62 -25.68 2.56
C LEU A 12 23.71 -24.45 2.79
N PHE A 13 24.22 -23.26 2.47
CA PHE A 13 23.40 -22.06 2.30
C PHE A 13 22.49 -22.29 1.09
N ILE A 14 21.33 -22.91 1.33
CA ILE A 14 20.25 -22.97 0.35
C ILE A 14 19.84 -21.52 0.11
N GLY A 15 20.30 -20.96 -1.00
CA GLY A 15 19.92 -19.62 -1.45
C GLY A 15 18.40 -19.55 -1.55
N VAL A 16 17.79 -18.67 -0.76
CA VAL A 16 16.36 -18.37 -0.85
C VAL A 16 16.12 -17.72 -2.21
N LEU A 17 15.63 -18.50 -3.17
CA LEU A 17 15.07 -17.98 -4.41
C LEU A 17 13.86 -17.13 -4.05
N HIS A 18 14.04 -15.82 -4.07
CA HIS A 18 12.92 -14.88 -3.94
C HIS A 18 12.16 -14.90 -5.27
N VAL A 19 11.16 -15.77 -5.36
CA VAL A 19 10.17 -15.73 -6.43
C VAL A 19 9.40 -14.43 -6.25
N ASN A 20 9.68 -13.44 -7.09
CA ASN A 20 8.86 -12.23 -7.19
C ASN A 20 7.57 -12.61 -7.90
N ALA A 21 6.62 -13.17 -7.16
CA ALA A 21 5.27 -13.41 -7.68
C ALA A 21 4.63 -12.05 -7.95
N SER A 22 4.33 -11.77 -9.22
CA SER A 22 3.50 -10.64 -9.59
C SER A 22 2.08 -10.94 -9.10
N SER A 23 1.51 -10.04 -8.29
CA SER A 23 0.16 -10.18 -7.78
C SER A 23 -0.85 -10.06 -8.92
N LYS A 24 -1.87 -10.92 -8.93
CA LYS A 24 -2.99 -10.81 -9.88
C LYS A 24 -3.78 -9.54 -9.56
N VAL A 25 -4.16 -8.80 -10.60
CA VAL A 25 -4.89 -7.53 -10.48
C VAL A 25 -6.24 -7.66 -11.17
N ASP A 26 -7.28 -7.07 -10.60
CA ASP A 26 -8.61 -6.97 -11.20
C ASP A 26 -8.58 -5.93 -12.34
N GLU A 27 -8.98 -6.34 -13.54
CA GLU A 27 -8.85 -5.51 -14.75
C GLU A 27 -9.69 -4.24 -14.70
N GLN A 28 -10.82 -4.25 -13.97
CA GLN A 28 -11.74 -3.12 -13.90
C GLN A 28 -11.27 -2.05 -12.92
N THR A 29 -10.77 -2.47 -11.76
CA THR A 29 -10.44 -1.58 -10.64
C THR A 29 -8.95 -1.31 -10.49
N GLY A 30 -8.10 -2.20 -11.02
CA GLY A 30 -6.66 -2.16 -10.78
C GLY A 30 -6.26 -2.58 -9.35
N LEU A 31 -7.20 -3.12 -8.56
CA LEU A 31 -6.93 -3.61 -7.21
C LEU A 31 -6.27 -5.01 -7.23
N ILE A 32 -5.44 -5.31 -6.24
CA ILE A 32 -4.81 -6.62 -6.09
C ILE A 32 -5.89 -7.64 -5.68
N ILE A 33 -6.00 -8.76 -6.40
CA ILE A 33 -6.93 -9.83 -6.03
C ILE A 33 -6.32 -10.66 -4.90
N ALA A 34 -6.83 -10.45 -3.68
CA ALA A 34 -6.38 -11.08 -2.44
C ALA A 34 -7.54 -11.15 -1.42
N PRO A 35 -7.43 -11.89 -0.29
CA PRO A 35 -8.48 -11.93 0.73
C PRO A 35 -8.85 -10.51 1.22
N GLY A 36 -10.14 -10.17 1.20
CA GLY A 36 -10.65 -8.82 1.51
C GLY A 36 -10.86 -7.91 0.28
N PHE A 37 -10.49 -8.37 -0.92
CA PHE A 37 -10.63 -7.60 -2.15
C PHE A 37 -12.08 -7.24 -2.47
N GLU A 38 -13.01 -8.19 -2.38
CA GLU A 38 -14.42 -7.95 -2.76
C GLU A 38 -15.09 -6.98 -1.77
N GLU A 39 -14.72 -7.03 -0.50
CA GLU A 39 -15.17 -6.10 0.53
C GLU A 39 -14.70 -4.67 0.20
N VAL A 40 -13.43 -4.49 -0.19
CA VAL A 40 -12.91 -3.18 -0.59
C VAL A 40 -13.49 -2.71 -1.92
N LYS A 41 -13.62 -3.60 -2.91
CA LYS A 41 -14.26 -3.28 -4.20
C LYS A 41 -15.69 -2.79 -3.98
N THR A 42 -16.48 -3.50 -3.17
CA THR A 42 -17.88 -3.15 -2.94
C THR A 42 -18.03 -1.87 -2.11
N ASN A 43 -17.23 -1.68 -1.06
CA ASN A 43 -17.44 -0.58 -0.11
C ASN A 43 -16.63 0.69 -0.44
N CYS A 44 -15.52 0.59 -1.15
CA CYS A 44 -14.60 1.72 -1.36
C CYS A 44 -14.60 2.26 -2.81
N THR A 45 -15.33 1.64 -3.74
CA THR A 45 -15.45 2.13 -5.12
C THR A 45 -16.85 2.59 -5.50
N VAL A 46 -17.76 2.69 -4.53
CA VAL A 46 -19.14 3.20 -4.70
C VAL A 46 -19.18 4.68 -5.09
N CYS A 47 -18.28 5.51 -4.53
CA CYS A 47 -18.33 6.96 -4.69
C CYS A 47 -17.27 7.49 -5.66
N HIS A 48 -16.15 6.78 -5.83
CA HIS A 48 -15.03 7.21 -6.67
C HIS A 48 -14.23 6.00 -7.16
N SER A 49 -13.35 6.23 -8.14
CA SER A 49 -12.47 5.20 -8.68
C SER A 49 -11.54 4.59 -7.63
N ALA A 50 -11.26 3.29 -7.77
CA ALA A 50 -10.22 2.56 -7.03
C ALA A 50 -8.81 3.12 -7.25
N LYS A 51 -8.59 3.99 -8.24
CA LYS A 51 -7.30 4.65 -8.48
C LYS A 51 -6.81 5.46 -7.27
N PHE A 52 -7.72 5.99 -6.45
CA PHE A 52 -7.33 6.65 -5.20
C PHE A 52 -6.72 5.67 -4.18
N ILE A 53 -7.15 4.42 -4.19
CA ILE A 53 -6.58 3.36 -3.34
C ILE A 53 -5.20 2.96 -3.87
N THR A 54 -5.10 2.67 -5.18
CA THR A 54 -3.86 2.15 -5.78
C THR A 54 -2.70 3.15 -5.80
N LEU A 55 -2.99 4.46 -5.76
CA LEU A 55 -1.99 5.52 -5.65
C LEU A 55 -1.58 5.83 -4.20
N GLN A 56 -2.36 5.41 -3.21
CA GLN A 56 -2.12 5.69 -1.81
C GLN A 56 -1.36 4.55 -1.12
N ARG A 57 -0.58 4.89 -0.10
CA ARG A 57 0.19 3.95 0.71
C ARG A 57 -0.04 4.26 2.18
N GLY A 58 -0.25 3.24 3.00
CA GLY A 58 -0.54 3.44 4.42
C GLY A 58 -0.45 2.15 5.21
N ASP A 59 -0.17 2.30 6.50
CA ASP A 59 -0.38 1.24 7.48
C ASP A 59 -1.85 1.23 7.92
N LYS A 60 -2.19 0.29 8.80
CA LYS A 60 -3.56 0.12 9.27
C LYS A 60 -4.14 1.38 9.93
N ALA A 61 -3.32 2.10 10.70
CA ALA A 61 -3.73 3.34 11.37
C ALA A 61 -3.99 4.48 10.37
N SER A 62 -3.15 4.58 9.33
CA SER A 62 -3.30 5.55 8.25
C SER A 62 -4.59 5.30 7.46
N TRP A 63 -4.86 4.04 7.09
CA TRP A 63 -6.09 3.67 6.39
C TRP A 63 -7.34 3.88 7.25
N LEU A 64 -7.29 3.52 8.53
CA LEU A 64 -8.38 3.79 9.47
C LEU A 64 -8.68 5.29 9.57
N SER A 65 -7.64 6.12 9.65
CA SER A 65 -7.79 7.57 9.71
C SER A 65 -8.47 8.12 8.45
N MET A 66 -8.12 7.60 7.27
CA MET A 66 -8.78 7.95 6.01
C MET A 66 -10.25 7.52 5.99
N ILE A 67 -10.56 6.30 6.42
CA ILE A 67 -11.94 5.79 6.49
C ILE A 67 -12.77 6.65 7.44
N ARG A 68 -12.26 6.95 8.64
CA ARG A 68 -12.93 7.84 9.60
C ARG A 68 -13.16 9.24 9.04
N TRP A 69 -12.20 9.78 8.28
CA TRP A 69 -12.39 11.05 7.58
C TRP A 69 -13.50 10.97 6.52
N MET A 70 -13.55 9.91 5.72
CA MET A 70 -14.60 9.69 4.71
C MET A 70 -15.98 9.53 5.37
N GLN A 71 -16.06 8.83 6.50
CA GLN A 71 -17.31 8.67 7.24
C GLN A 71 -17.79 10.01 7.80
N LYS A 72 -16.87 10.79 8.39
CA LYS A 72 -17.19 12.10 8.97
C LYS A 72 -17.58 13.15 7.92
N THR A 73 -16.97 13.11 6.74
CA THR A 73 -17.01 14.26 5.80
C THR A 73 -17.62 13.94 4.43
N GLN A 74 -17.57 12.68 3.99
CA GLN A 74 -17.99 12.26 2.65
C GLN A 74 -19.24 11.36 2.66
N GLY A 75 -19.77 11.04 3.85
CA GLY A 75 -20.96 10.21 4.00
C GLY A 75 -20.73 8.71 3.79
N LEU A 76 -19.49 8.24 3.94
CA LEU A 76 -19.23 6.79 4.02
C LEU A 76 -19.95 6.24 5.26
N TRP A 77 -20.65 5.12 5.11
CA TRP A 77 -21.38 4.52 6.22
C TRP A 77 -20.42 3.90 7.26
N GLU A 78 -20.95 3.63 8.45
CA GLU A 78 -20.22 2.88 9.46
C GLU A 78 -20.14 1.40 9.08
N PHE A 79 -18.94 0.84 9.16
CA PHE A 79 -18.72 -0.59 8.99
C PHE A 79 -18.93 -1.29 10.33
N ASP A 80 -19.41 -2.53 10.29
CA ASP A 80 -19.28 -3.39 11.47
C ASP A 80 -17.80 -3.75 11.72
N LYS A 81 -17.51 -4.20 12.94
CA LYS A 81 -16.12 -4.50 13.34
C LYS A 81 -15.46 -5.57 12.47
N PRO A 82 -16.12 -6.70 12.14
CA PRO A 82 -15.51 -7.71 11.26
C PRO A 82 -15.19 -7.19 9.85
N LEU A 83 -16.10 -6.43 9.23
CA LEU A 83 -15.90 -5.87 7.90
C LEU A 83 -14.77 -4.83 7.91
N GLU A 84 -14.75 -3.94 8.91
CA GLU A 84 -13.68 -2.96 9.06
C GLU A 84 -12.32 -3.63 9.19
N GLU A 85 -12.21 -4.68 10.01
CA GLU A 85 -10.98 -5.44 10.18
C GLU A 85 -10.50 -6.06 8.86
N THR A 86 -11.41 -6.64 8.08
CA THR A 86 -11.12 -7.21 6.75
C THR A 86 -10.61 -6.14 5.79
N ILE A 87 -11.32 -5.01 5.68
CA ILE A 87 -10.95 -3.89 4.80
C ILE A 87 -9.57 -3.34 5.19
N LEU A 88 -9.35 -3.06 6.48
CA LEU A 88 -8.10 -2.51 6.97
C LEU A 88 -6.92 -3.45 6.78
N THR A 89 -7.13 -4.76 7.00
CA THR A 89 -6.11 -5.78 6.78
C THR A 89 -5.74 -5.84 5.30
N TYR A 90 -6.74 -5.93 4.40
CA TYR A 90 -6.48 -5.94 2.97
C TYR A 90 -5.69 -4.71 2.51
N LEU A 91 -6.12 -3.51 2.93
CA LEU A 91 -5.48 -2.26 2.52
C LEU A 91 -4.04 -2.17 3.03
N ALA A 92 -3.79 -2.50 4.30
CA ALA A 92 -2.45 -2.44 4.88
C ALA A 92 -1.51 -3.50 4.29
N THR A 93 -2.01 -4.70 3.99
CA THR A 93 -1.22 -5.78 3.38
C THR A 93 -0.85 -5.49 1.93
N ASN A 94 -1.81 -5.02 1.13
CA ASN A 94 -1.63 -4.88 -0.31
C ASN A 94 -1.13 -3.49 -0.73
N TYR A 95 -1.36 -2.46 0.10
CA TYR A 95 -0.94 -1.08 -0.14
C TYR A 95 -0.18 -0.51 1.09
N PRO A 96 0.88 -1.19 1.57
CA PRO A 96 1.61 -0.82 2.78
C PRO A 96 2.35 0.52 2.62
N PRO A 97 2.87 1.12 3.70
CA PRO A 97 3.79 2.25 3.58
C PRO A 97 4.94 1.92 2.62
N GLY A 98 5.23 2.85 1.72
CA GLY A 98 6.27 2.69 0.72
C GLY A 98 7.15 3.93 0.62
N LYS A 99 8.17 3.85 -0.22
CA LYS A 99 8.98 5.03 -0.56
C LYS A 99 8.05 6.11 -1.12
N ALA A 100 8.25 7.35 -0.68
CA ALA A 100 7.46 8.48 -1.14
C ALA A 100 7.51 8.55 -2.67
N SER A 101 6.36 8.32 -3.32
CA SER A 101 6.23 8.37 -4.78
C SER A 101 6.00 9.79 -5.29
N ARG A 102 5.59 10.73 -4.42
CA ARG A 102 5.33 12.10 -4.83
C ARG A 102 6.65 12.80 -5.13
N ARG A 103 6.69 13.47 -6.28
CA ARG A 103 7.80 14.36 -6.65
C ARG A 103 7.99 15.43 -5.56
N PRO A 104 9.24 15.75 -5.17
CA PRO A 104 9.48 16.87 -4.27
C PRO A 104 8.96 18.19 -4.86
N ASN A 105 8.65 19.13 -3.97
CA ASN A 105 8.27 20.48 -4.37
C ASN A 105 9.38 21.12 -5.23
N LEU A 106 8.98 21.97 -6.18
CA LEU A 106 9.93 22.76 -6.96
C LEU A 106 10.73 23.67 -6.03
N LYS A 107 12.03 23.82 -6.30
CA LYS A 107 12.82 24.89 -5.70
C LYS A 107 12.33 26.23 -6.25
N HIS A 108 12.44 27.30 -5.47
CA HIS A 108 12.05 28.66 -5.88
C HIS A 108 12.70 29.06 -7.22
N THR A 109 13.97 28.69 -7.44
CA THR A 109 14.73 28.96 -8.67
C THR A 109 14.25 28.19 -9.90
N ALA A 110 13.38 27.19 -9.73
CA ALA A 110 12.80 26.39 -10.80
C ALA A 110 11.31 26.70 -11.03
N LEU A 111 10.77 27.73 -10.36
CA LEU A 111 9.43 28.23 -10.62
C LEU A 111 9.48 29.14 -11.87
N PRO A 112 8.45 29.09 -12.74
CA PRO A 112 8.30 30.09 -13.79
C PRO A 112 8.03 31.47 -13.15
N PRO A 113 8.31 32.58 -13.88
CA PRO A 113 7.94 33.91 -13.41
C PRO A 113 6.43 34.00 -13.14
N ASN A 114 6.05 34.68 -12.06
CA ASN A 114 4.65 34.87 -11.70
C ASN A 114 4.00 35.91 -12.64
N PRO A 115 3.03 35.54 -13.49
CA PRO A 115 2.41 36.48 -14.42
C PRO A 115 1.51 37.53 -13.73
N TYR A 116 1.27 37.39 -12.42
CA TYR A 116 0.43 38.29 -11.63
C TYR A 116 1.23 39.11 -10.60
N GLU A 117 2.57 39.11 -10.68
CA GLU A 117 3.39 39.94 -9.81
C GLU A 117 3.13 41.43 -10.14
N LYS A 118 2.69 42.18 -9.14
CA LYS A 118 2.44 43.62 -9.29
C LYS A 118 3.78 44.37 -9.26
N PRO A 119 3.89 45.52 -9.95
CA PRO A 119 5.07 46.37 -9.89
C PRO A 119 5.37 46.88 -8.47
#